data_AF-A0A6M6JHI5-F1
#
_entry.id   AF-A0A6M6JHI5-F1
#
_cell.length_a   1.000
_cell.length_b   1.000
_cell.length_c   1.000
_cell.angle_alpha   90.00
_cell.angle_beta   90.00
_cell.angle_gamma   90.00
#
_symmetry.space_group_name_H-M   'P 1'
#
loop_
_entity.id
_entity.type
_entity.pdbx_description
1 polymer ?
#
loop_
_entity_poly.entity_id
_entity_poly.type
_entity_poly.pdbx_seq_one_letter_code
_entity_poly.pdbx_strand_id
1 'polypeptide(L)'
;MTRPPKVVWAGLAVVLAAAAVLSFDALRALAVAVAIPGHLAWLLPIAVDAGAAVSCATWLGGRTTRDAARFAGRMTWALLVVTVAGNAGQLGMHAHNVDPPWWVAVAVGSIPPAVVGATVHLVVLLVRHPALEVLATTPPAAPPAPPAEVEAEPEGTPTVLSDPPDVGDDVVVDLQPLEDEPETVEQRAARLIADGAGRQRLIKELEISEWKARQLLAAGGAR
;
A
#
# COMPACT_ATOMS: atom_id res chain seq x y z
N MET A 1 10.17 6.30 -21.89
CA MET A 1 10.33 4.83 -21.83
C MET A 1 9.66 4.22 -23.05
N THR A 2 10.43 3.60 -23.94
CA THR A 2 9.88 2.88 -25.11
C THR A 2 9.27 1.56 -24.63
N ARG A 3 8.03 1.26 -25.03
CA ARG A 3 7.42 -0.05 -24.75
C ARG A 3 8.22 -1.11 -25.52
N PRO A 4 8.60 -2.24 -24.89
CA PRO A 4 9.32 -3.28 -25.61
C PRO A 4 8.44 -3.83 -26.75
N PRO A 5 9.07 -4.27 -27.86
CA PRO A 5 8.33 -4.69 -29.04
C PRO A 5 7.46 -5.92 -28.72
N LYS A 6 6.27 -6.00 -29.34
CA LYS A 6 5.28 -7.08 -29.10
C LYS A 6 5.89 -8.49 -29.23
N VAL A 7 6.87 -8.65 -30.12
CA VAL A 7 7.60 -9.91 -30.34
C VAL A 7 8.36 -10.36 -29.09
N VAL A 8 8.98 -9.44 -28.33
CA VAL A 8 9.69 -9.78 -27.10
C VAL A 8 8.72 -10.27 -26.03
N TRP A 9 7.56 -9.61 -25.88
CA TRP A 9 6.53 -10.07 -24.96
C TRP A 9 5.95 -11.43 -25.33
N ALA A 10 5.68 -11.65 -26.62
CA ALA A 10 5.18 -12.93 -27.11
C ALA A 10 6.20 -14.06 -26.87
N GLY A 11 7.47 -13.82 -27.22
CA GLY A 11 8.56 -14.78 -26.97
C GLY A 11 8.73 -15.09 -25.49
N LEU A 12 8.73 -14.07 -24.62
CA LEU A 12 8.79 -14.24 -23.17
C LEU A 12 7.61 -15.07 -22.65
N ALA A 13 6.38 -14.79 -23.10
CA ALA A 13 5.20 -15.53 -22.69
C ALA A 13 5.30 -17.02 -23.06
N VAL A 14 5.77 -17.32 -24.28
CA VAL A 14 5.97 -18.72 -24.73
C VAL A 14 7.01 -19.43 -23.87
N VAL A 15 8.17 -18.82 -23.64
CA VAL A 15 9.23 -19.40 -22.81
C VAL A 15 8.76 -19.62 -21.37
N LEU A 16 8.08 -18.64 -20.78
CA LEU A 16 7.52 -18.76 -19.42
C LEU A 16 6.47 -19.86 -19.34
N ALA A 17 5.55 -19.95 -20.31
CA ALA A 17 4.53 -20.99 -20.32
C ALA A 17 5.13 -22.39 -20.44
N ALA A 18 6.08 -22.58 -21.37
CA ALA A 18 6.77 -23.86 -21.52
C ALA A 18 7.55 -24.25 -20.25
N ALA A 19 8.32 -23.32 -19.69
CA ALA A 19 9.06 -23.55 -18.45
C ALA A 19 8.12 -23.85 -17.26
N ALA A 20 7.01 -23.13 -17.14
CA ALA A 20 6.02 -23.34 -16.09
C ALA A 20 5.37 -24.72 -16.19
N VAL A 21 4.95 -25.16 -17.38
CA VAL A 21 4.31 -26.47 -17.57
C VAL A 21 5.29 -27.61 -17.23
N LEU A 22 6.54 -27.55 -17.70
CA LEU A 22 7.55 -28.56 -17.38
C LEU A 22 7.86 -28.59 -15.88
N SER A 23 8.00 -27.41 -15.26
CA SER A 23 8.27 -27.31 -13.83
C SER A 23 7.10 -27.82 -12.98
N PHE A 24 5.88 -27.52 -13.39
CA PHE A 24 4.66 -27.98 -12.74
C PHE A 24 4.58 -29.52 -12.74
N ASP A 25 4.82 -30.14 -13.89
CA ASP A 25 4.79 -31.60 -14.02
C ASP A 25 5.88 -32.25 -13.15
N ALA A 26 7.11 -31.73 -13.19
CA ALA A 26 8.21 -32.24 -12.37
C ALA A 26 7.93 -32.15 -10.86
N LEU A 27 7.44 -31.01 -10.37
CA LEU A 27 7.10 -30.84 -8.96
C LEU A 27 5.90 -31.71 -8.54
N ARG A 28 4.89 -31.85 -9.40
CA ARG A 28 3.77 -32.77 -9.15
C ARG A 28 4.26 -34.22 -9.08
N ALA A 29 5.13 -34.63 -9.99
CA ALA A 29 5.69 -35.97 -10.00
C ALA A 29 6.55 -36.23 -8.74
N LEU A 30 7.30 -35.22 -8.29
CA LEU A 30 8.02 -35.25 -7.02
C LEU A 30 7.08 -35.42 -5.83
N ALA A 31 5.97 -34.69 -5.78
CA ALA A 31 4.97 -34.83 -4.73
C ALA A 31 4.40 -36.25 -4.66
N VAL A 32 4.07 -36.84 -5.83
CA VAL A 32 3.61 -38.23 -5.90
C VAL A 32 4.70 -39.21 -5.44
N ALA A 33 5.96 -38.97 -5.84
CA ALA A 33 7.09 -39.81 -5.43
C ALA A 33 7.30 -39.84 -3.91
N VAL A 34 7.00 -38.74 -3.22
CA VAL A 34 7.03 -38.67 -1.74
C VAL A 34 5.72 -39.09 -1.07
N ALA A 35 4.87 -39.84 -1.77
CA ALA A 35 3.61 -40.39 -1.28
C ALA A 35 2.50 -39.37 -0.95
N ILE A 36 2.53 -38.16 -1.52
CA ILE A 36 1.37 -37.26 -1.50
C ILE A 36 0.28 -37.83 -2.44
N PRO A 37 -0.99 -37.91 -2.03
CA PRO A 37 -2.07 -38.40 -2.88
C PRO A 37 -2.11 -37.67 -4.22
N GLY A 38 -2.22 -38.41 -5.33
CA GLY A 38 -2.13 -37.83 -6.68
C GLY A 38 -3.15 -36.73 -6.99
N HIS A 39 -4.31 -36.74 -6.35
CA HIS A 39 -5.34 -35.70 -6.48
C HIS A 39 -5.02 -34.41 -5.71
N LEU A 40 -4.02 -34.42 -4.82
CA LEU A 40 -3.52 -33.25 -4.07
C LEU A 40 -2.12 -32.82 -4.52
N ALA A 41 -1.38 -33.69 -5.20
CA ALA A 41 0.01 -33.45 -5.61
C ALA A 41 0.19 -32.17 -6.46
N TRP A 42 -0.84 -31.75 -7.21
CA TRP A 42 -0.84 -30.52 -8.00
C TRP A 42 -0.86 -29.24 -7.14
N LEU A 43 -1.22 -29.33 -5.86
CA LEU A 43 -1.20 -28.18 -4.95
C LEU A 43 0.23 -27.75 -4.59
N LEU A 44 1.20 -28.66 -4.65
CA LEU A 44 2.60 -28.35 -4.36
C LEU A 44 3.17 -27.30 -5.35
N PRO A 45 3.18 -27.52 -6.68
CA PRO A 45 3.65 -26.51 -7.62
C PRO A 45 2.85 -25.21 -7.53
N ILE A 46 1.53 -25.28 -7.32
CA ILE A 46 0.71 -24.08 -7.17
C ILE A 46 1.09 -23.25 -5.95
N ALA A 47 1.33 -23.89 -4.80
CA ALA A 47 1.75 -23.17 -3.61
C ALA A 47 3.06 -22.42 -3.86
N VAL A 48 4.04 -23.09 -4.47
CA VAL A 48 5.34 -22.49 -4.79
C VAL A 48 5.18 -21.33 -5.78
N ASP A 49 4.46 -21.53 -6.88
CA ASP A 49 4.29 -20.52 -7.94
C ASP A 49 3.47 -19.32 -7.46
N ALA A 50 2.38 -19.54 -6.72
CA ALA A 50 1.58 -18.46 -6.15
C ALA A 50 2.40 -17.65 -5.13
N GLY A 51 3.16 -18.33 -4.25
CA GLY A 51 4.05 -17.67 -3.31
C GLY A 51 5.15 -16.86 -4.02
N ALA A 52 5.74 -17.41 -5.10
CA ALA A 52 6.77 -16.75 -5.89
C ALA A 52 6.20 -15.52 -6.61
N ALA A 53 5.01 -15.63 -7.20
CA ALA A 53 4.33 -14.52 -7.87
C ALA A 53 3.97 -13.39 -6.90
N VAL A 54 3.37 -13.72 -5.74
CA VAL A 54 2.99 -12.73 -4.72
C VAL A 54 4.22 -12.03 -4.15
N SER A 55 5.27 -12.78 -3.80
CA SER A 55 6.52 -12.21 -3.29
C SER A 55 7.25 -11.37 -4.35
N CYS A 56 7.28 -11.82 -5.61
CA CYS A 56 7.93 -11.08 -6.69
C CYS A 56 7.20 -9.76 -6.99
N ALA A 57 5.86 -9.81 -7.08
CA ALA A 57 5.04 -8.63 -7.30
C ALA A 57 5.18 -7.60 -6.17
N THR A 58 5.25 -8.06 -4.92
CA THR A 58 5.44 -7.17 -3.75
C THR A 58 6.85 -6.61 -3.66
N TRP A 59 7.87 -7.39 -4.02
CA TRP A 59 9.26 -6.94 -4.06
C TRP A 59 9.49 -5.87 -5.14
N LEU A 60 8.94 -6.07 -6.35
CA LEU A 60 9.13 -5.17 -7.49
C LEU A 60 8.07 -4.07 -7.60
N GLY A 61 6.99 -4.14 -6.80
CA GLY A 61 5.83 -3.25 -6.90
C GLY A 61 6.04 -1.81 -6.42
N GLY A 62 7.18 -1.49 -5.79
CA GLY A 62 7.58 -0.12 -5.43
C GLY A 62 6.74 0.61 -4.37
N ARG A 63 5.65 0.02 -3.88
CA ARG A 63 4.68 0.63 -2.94
C ARG A 63 4.68 0.00 -1.55
N THR A 64 5.82 -0.49 -1.06
CA THR A 64 5.93 -1.25 0.19
C THR A 64 7.09 -0.74 1.06
N THR A 65 7.12 -1.09 2.34
CA THR A 65 8.27 -0.78 3.21
C THR A 65 9.54 -1.46 2.73
N ARG A 66 10.71 -0.89 3.07
CA ARG A 66 12.00 -1.56 2.81
C ARG A 66 12.06 -2.96 3.42
N ASP A 67 11.47 -3.17 4.59
CA ASP A 67 11.51 -4.47 5.25
C ASP A 67 10.57 -5.49 4.59
N ALA A 68 9.36 -5.08 4.19
CA ALA A 68 8.47 -5.91 3.38
C ALA A 68 9.13 -6.27 2.03
N ALA A 69 9.71 -5.29 1.33
CA ALA A 69 10.39 -5.51 0.05
C ALA A 69 11.59 -6.46 0.20
N ARG A 70 12.41 -6.32 1.25
CA ARG A 70 13.55 -7.23 1.53
C ARG A 70 13.08 -8.65 1.88
N PHE A 71 12.02 -8.79 2.66
CA PHE A 71 11.45 -10.10 2.97
C PHE A 71 10.89 -10.74 1.71
N ALA A 72 10.10 -10.00 0.93
CA ALA A 72 9.53 -10.44 -0.33
C ALA A 72 10.63 -10.90 -1.31
N GLY A 73 11.70 -10.12 -1.50
CA GLY A 73 12.82 -10.51 -2.36
C GLY A 73 13.52 -11.78 -1.89
N ARG A 74 13.76 -11.95 -0.57
CA ARG A 74 14.31 -13.20 -0.01
C ARG A 74 13.38 -14.39 -0.25
N MET A 75 12.07 -14.20 -0.05
CA MET A 75 11.06 -15.23 -0.29
C MET A 75 11.01 -15.63 -1.77
N THR A 76 11.06 -14.67 -2.70
CA THR A 76 11.12 -14.94 -4.14
C THR A 76 12.34 -15.78 -4.49
N TRP A 77 13.53 -15.37 -4.03
CA TRP A 77 14.75 -16.14 -4.28
C TRP A 77 14.70 -17.54 -3.67
N ALA A 78 14.21 -17.68 -2.44
CA ALA A 78 14.06 -18.97 -1.79
C ALA A 78 13.12 -19.89 -2.59
N LEU A 79 11.99 -19.38 -3.09
CA LEU A 79 11.05 -20.18 -3.87
C LEU A 79 11.60 -20.55 -5.25
N LEU A 80 12.34 -19.67 -5.91
CA LEU A 80 13.05 -20.01 -7.14
C LEU A 80 14.07 -21.14 -6.92
N VAL A 81 14.82 -21.09 -5.81
CA VAL A 81 15.75 -22.16 -5.43
C VAL A 81 15.00 -23.47 -5.17
N VAL A 82 13.87 -23.43 -4.44
CA VAL A 82 13.02 -24.61 -4.21
C VAL A 82 12.52 -25.20 -5.53
N THR A 83 12.06 -24.36 -6.46
CA THR A 83 11.62 -24.81 -7.79
C THR A 83 12.75 -25.50 -8.54
N VAL A 84 13.93 -24.87 -8.65
CA VAL A 84 15.08 -25.44 -9.35
C VAL A 84 15.55 -26.75 -8.70
N ALA A 85 15.64 -26.78 -7.36
CA ALA A 85 16.04 -27.97 -6.62
C ALA A 85 15.03 -29.11 -6.77
N GLY A 86 13.72 -28.81 -6.72
CA GLY A 86 12.67 -29.80 -6.92
C GLY A 86 12.68 -30.39 -8.33
N ASN A 87 12.85 -29.56 -9.35
CA ASN A 87 13.00 -29.99 -10.74
C ASN A 87 14.22 -30.89 -10.94
N ALA A 88 15.39 -30.43 -10.48
CA ALA A 88 16.63 -31.19 -10.60
C ALA A 88 16.58 -32.50 -9.80
N GLY A 89 16.03 -32.44 -8.58
CA GLY A 89 15.84 -33.61 -7.73
C GLY A 89 14.95 -34.66 -8.38
N GLN A 90 13.81 -34.25 -8.95
CA GLN A 90 12.91 -35.19 -9.62
C GLN A 90 13.56 -35.81 -10.86
N LEU A 91 14.17 -35.00 -11.72
CA LEU A 91 14.85 -35.50 -12.91
C LEU A 91 16.00 -36.45 -12.55
N GLY A 92 16.79 -36.11 -11.53
CA GLY A 92 17.89 -36.94 -11.05
C GLY A 92 17.41 -38.28 -10.48
N MET A 93 16.38 -38.26 -9.63
CA MET A 93 15.79 -39.49 -9.08
C MET A 93 15.20 -40.37 -10.19
N HIS A 94 14.50 -39.78 -11.15
CA HIS A 94 13.94 -40.51 -12.28
C HIS A 94 15.03 -41.13 -13.17
N ALA A 95 16.10 -40.38 -13.46
CA ALA A 95 17.22 -40.85 -14.29
C ALA A 95 18.00 -42.01 -13.62
N HIS A 96 18.08 -42.02 -12.30
CA HIS A 96 18.81 -43.05 -11.54
C HIS A 96 17.89 -44.13 -10.95
N ASN A 97 16.58 -44.06 -11.18
CA ASN A 97 15.57 -44.97 -10.63
C ASN A 97 15.66 -45.08 -9.09
N VAL A 98 15.83 -43.93 -8.43
CA VAL A 98 16.00 -43.81 -6.97
C VAL A 98 14.69 -43.38 -6.33
N ASP A 99 14.25 -44.13 -5.33
CA ASP A 99 13.11 -43.73 -4.50
C ASP A 99 13.53 -42.62 -3.51
N PRO A 100 12.68 -41.60 -3.29
CA PRO A 100 13.00 -40.52 -2.38
C PRO A 100 13.12 -41.04 -0.93
N PRO A 101 14.22 -40.74 -0.21
CA PRO A 101 14.34 -41.09 1.20
C PRO A 101 13.38 -40.27 2.06
N TRP A 102 13.09 -40.75 3.27
CA TRP A 102 12.09 -40.17 4.18
C TRP A 102 12.28 -38.66 4.45
N TRP A 103 13.53 -38.18 4.52
CA TRP A 103 13.82 -36.77 4.77
C TRP A 103 13.43 -35.88 3.59
N VAL A 104 13.46 -36.40 2.34
CA VAL A 104 12.94 -35.67 1.17
C VAL A 104 11.43 -35.53 1.29
N ALA A 105 10.72 -36.58 1.72
CA ALA A 105 9.28 -36.51 1.93
C ALA A 105 8.89 -35.47 2.98
N VAL A 106 9.64 -35.40 4.09
CA VAL A 106 9.45 -34.36 5.12
C VAL A 106 9.72 -32.98 4.56
N ALA A 107 10.83 -32.79 3.83
CA ALA A 107 11.18 -31.51 3.22
C ALA A 107 10.10 -31.04 2.23
N VAL A 108 9.71 -31.90 1.28
CA VAL A 108 8.69 -31.60 0.27
C VAL A 108 7.33 -31.34 0.91
N GLY A 109 6.92 -32.16 1.88
CA GLY A 109 5.67 -31.97 2.63
C GLY A 109 5.63 -30.68 3.45
N SER A 110 6.79 -30.15 3.85
CA SER A 110 6.89 -28.88 4.58
C SER A 110 6.81 -27.64 3.69
N ILE A 111 6.94 -27.77 2.36
CA ILE A 111 6.94 -26.63 1.44
C ILE A 111 5.60 -25.87 1.49
N PRO A 112 4.41 -26.49 1.29
CA PRO A 112 3.15 -25.76 1.35
C PRO A 112 2.92 -25.00 2.67
N PRO A 113 3.07 -25.59 3.87
CA PRO A 113 2.88 -24.85 5.12
C PRO A 113 3.94 -23.75 5.32
N ALA A 114 5.19 -23.95 4.88
CA ALA A 114 6.21 -22.91 4.94
C ALA A 114 5.86 -21.71 4.05
N VAL A 115 5.35 -21.96 2.83
CA VAL A 115 4.89 -20.90 1.91
C VAL A 115 3.73 -20.12 2.51
N VAL A 116 2.77 -20.81 3.13
CA VAL A 116 1.64 -20.15 3.82
C VAL A 116 2.16 -19.25 4.95
N GLY A 117 3.04 -19.77 5.82
CA GLY A 117 3.63 -18.98 6.91
C GLY A 117 4.39 -17.75 6.41
N ALA A 118 5.18 -17.91 5.35
CA ALA A 118 5.90 -16.80 4.73
C ALA A 118 4.96 -15.77 4.10
N THR A 119 3.89 -16.22 3.44
CA THR A 119 2.89 -15.33 2.82
C THR A 119 2.11 -14.56 3.88
N VAL A 120 1.70 -15.21 4.97
CA VAL A 120 1.05 -14.55 6.11
C VAL A 120 1.98 -13.51 6.73
N HIS A 121 3.24 -13.86 6.95
CA HIS A 121 4.24 -12.90 7.47
C HIS A 121 4.37 -11.68 6.55
N LEU A 122 4.45 -11.89 5.23
CA LEU A 122 4.48 -10.82 4.25
C LEU A 122 3.21 -9.95 4.32
N VAL A 123 2.02 -10.55 4.37
CA VAL A 123 0.76 -9.81 4.51
C VAL A 123 0.76 -8.94 5.78
N VAL A 124 1.24 -9.47 6.91
CA VAL A 124 1.35 -8.70 8.16
C VAL A 124 2.29 -7.51 7.98
N LEU A 125 3.43 -7.67 7.30
CA LEU A 125 4.34 -6.55 7.02
C LEU A 125 3.69 -5.49 6.12
N LEU A 126 2.88 -5.90 5.15
CA LEU A 126 2.16 -4.99 4.25
C LEU A 126 1.04 -4.23 4.98
N VAL A 127 0.28 -4.89 5.85
CA VAL A 127 -0.84 -4.28 6.59
C VAL A 127 -0.36 -3.35 7.71
N ARG A 128 0.79 -3.63 8.33
CA ARG A 128 1.36 -2.74 9.36
C ARG A 128 1.84 -1.40 8.79
N HIS A 129 2.16 -1.31 7.51
CA HIS A 129 2.63 -0.07 6.88
C HIS A 129 1.62 1.09 6.97
N PRO A 130 0.38 0.97 6.44
CA PRO A 130 -0.59 2.06 6.50
C PRO A 130 -0.91 2.47 7.96
N ALA A 131 -0.94 1.52 8.89
CA ALA A 131 -1.17 1.82 10.31
C ALA A 131 -0.04 2.67 10.92
N LEU A 132 1.22 2.35 10.61
CA LEU A 132 2.37 3.13 11.07
C LEU A 132 2.44 4.52 10.42
N GLU A 133 2.05 4.63 9.14
CA GLU A 133 1.99 5.91 8.44
C GLU A 133 0.92 6.85 9.03
N VAL A 134 -0.26 6.31 9.39
CA VAL A 134 -1.32 7.06 10.09
C VAL A 134 -0.87 7.49 11.49
N LEU A 135 -0.22 6.62 12.25
CA LEU A 135 0.29 6.97 13.58
C LEU A 135 1.41 8.00 13.52
N ALA A 136 2.29 7.93 12.51
CA ALA A 136 3.37 8.90 12.31
C ALA A 136 2.88 10.27 11.82
N THR A 137 1.73 10.31 11.13
CA THR A 137 1.12 11.56 10.62
C THR A 137 0.12 12.18 11.59
N THR A 138 -0.30 11.46 12.64
CA THR A 138 -1.14 12.03 13.70
C THR A 138 -0.27 12.91 14.60
N PRO A 139 -0.49 14.23 14.66
CA PRO A 139 0.23 15.10 15.58
C PRO A 139 0.01 14.63 17.02
N PRO A 140 1.01 14.74 17.92
CA PRO A 140 0.80 14.44 19.33
C PRO A 140 -0.37 15.28 19.83
N ALA A 141 -1.42 14.61 20.31
CA ALA A 141 -2.59 15.26 20.88
C ALA A 141 -2.10 16.28 21.91
N ALA A 142 -2.44 17.55 21.68
CA ALA A 142 -2.12 18.62 22.60
C ALA A 142 -2.61 18.20 24.01
N PRO A 143 -1.83 18.47 25.08
CA PRO A 143 -2.28 18.19 26.43
C PRO A 143 -3.69 18.74 26.63
N PRO A 144 -4.60 18.00 27.29
CA PRO A 144 -5.95 18.49 27.51
C PRO A 144 -5.87 19.86 28.19
N ALA A 145 -6.47 20.87 27.55
CA ALA A 145 -6.53 22.21 28.10
C ALA A 145 -7.17 22.13 29.50
N PRO A 146 -6.62 22.86 30.50
CA PRO A 146 -7.23 22.89 31.82
C PRO A 146 -8.70 23.34 31.68
N PRO A 147 -9.63 22.75 32.47
CA PRO A 147 -11.05 23.08 32.36
C PRO A 147 -11.23 24.58 32.56
N ALA A 148 -11.88 25.22 31.58
CA ALA A 148 -12.24 26.63 31.67
C ALA A 148 -13.15 26.81 32.89
N GLU A 149 -12.66 27.60 33.84
CA GLU A 149 -13.40 28.05 35.01
C GLU A 149 -14.58 28.90 34.50
N VAL A 150 -15.80 28.42 34.72
CA VAL A 150 -17.04 29.12 34.34
C VAL A 150 -17.13 30.36 35.21
N GLU A 151 -16.79 31.51 34.64
CA GLU A 151 -16.93 32.81 35.29
C GLU A 151 -18.43 33.12 35.44
N ALA A 152 -18.88 33.17 36.68
CA ALA A 152 -20.27 33.42 37.06
C ALA A 152 -20.67 34.85 36.72
N GLU A 153 -21.70 34.99 35.86
CA GLU A 153 -22.39 36.23 35.58
C GLU A 153 -23.20 36.67 36.82
N PRO A 154 -23.07 37.92 37.33
CA PRO A 154 -23.76 38.31 38.55
C PRO A 154 -25.21 38.73 38.26
N GLU A 155 -26.12 38.24 39.11
CA GLU A 155 -27.53 38.62 39.18
C GLU A 155 -27.73 40.14 39.34
N GLY A 156 -28.71 40.68 38.61
CA GLY A 156 -29.18 42.06 38.73
C GLY A 156 -30.67 42.22 38.36
N THR A 157 -31.53 41.71 39.25
CA THR A 157 -32.88 42.15 39.72
C THR A 157 -33.93 42.75 38.73
N PRO A 158 -35.24 42.39 38.87
CA PRO A 158 -36.25 42.47 37.82
C PRO A 158 -37.18 43.69 37.91
N THR A 159 -37.83 44.10 36.81
CA THR A 159 -39.07 44.93 36.86
C THR A 159 -39.98 44.66 35.64
N VAL A 160 -41.27 44.58 35.95
CA VAL A 160 -42.44 44.09 35.21
C VAL A 160 -43.05 45.16 34.29
N LEU A 161 -43.56 44.83 33.07
CA LEU A 161 -44.93 45.14 32.58
C LEU A 161 -45.22 44.68 31.12
N SER A 162 -46.19 43.77 31.00
CA SER A 162 -47.31 43.60 30.04
C SER A 162 -47.25 43.82 28.50
N ASP A 163 -47.68 42.75 27.81
CA ASP A 163 -48.53 42.55 26.60
C ASP A 163 -48.11 42.92 25.13
N PRO A 164 -48.57 42.13 24.11
CA PRO A 164 -48.21 42.21 22.68
C PRO A 164 -49.33 42.86 21.80
N PRO A 165 -49.35 42.69 20.45
CA PRO A 165 -48.46 43.17 19.38
C PRO A 165 -49.17 44.21 18.47
N ASP A 166 -48.46 45.02 17.67
CA ASP A 166 -49.05 45.56 16.42
C ASP A 166 -48.02 45.87 15.34
N VAL A 167 -48.51 45.70 14.12
CA VAL A 167 -47.93 45.62 12.78
C VAL A 167 -47.42 46.96 12.27
N GLY A 168 -46.35 46.95 11.46
CA GLY A 168 -46.17 47.96 10.43
C GLY A 168 -44.74 48.26 10.00
N ASP A 169 -44.55 48.25 8.68
CA ASP A 169 -43.51 48.92 7.89
C ASP A 169 -42.09 48.29 7.80
N ASP A 170 -41.94 47.50 6.75
CA ASP A 170 -40.96 47.70 5.67
C ASP A 170 -39.62 48.32 6.05
N VAL A 171 -38.65 47.47 6.42
CA VAL A 171 -37.23 47.77 6.23
C VAL A 171 -36.67 46.77 5.24
N VAL A 172 -36.49 47.26 4.01
CA VAL A 172 -35.71 46.63 2.96
C VAL A 172 -34.28 46.48 3.48
N VAL A 173 -33.92 45.28 3.93
CA VAL A 173 -32.54 44.96 4.29
C VAL A 173 -31.79 44.71 2.99
N ASP A 174 -30.96 45.68 2.63
CA ASP A 174 -29.94 45.58 1.58
C ASP A 174 -29.00 44.41 1.92
N LEU A 175 -29.24 43.27 1.27
CA LEU A 175 -28.36 42.09 1.35
C LEU A 175 -27.12 42.38 0.51
N GLN A 176 -26.10 42.96 1.13
CA GLN A 176 -24.75 42.91 0.57
C GLN A 176 -24.32 41.43 0.46
N PRO A 177 -23.93 40.93 -0.72
CA PRO A 177 -23.44 39.56 -0.85
C PRO A 177 -22.10 39.45 -0.13
N LEU A 178 -22.04 38.69 0.96
CA LEU A 178 -20.79 38.17 1.50
C LEU A 178 -20.34 36.99 0.62
N GLU A 179 -19.82 37.31 -0.57
CA GLU A 179 -19.04 36.39 -1.39
C GLU A 179 -17.59 36.40 -0.90
N ASP A 180 -17.34 35.83 0.29
CA ASP A 180 -16.00 35.30 0.58
C ASP A 180 -15.93 33.89 -0.03
N GLU A 181 -15.81 33.83 -1.36
CA GLU A 181 -15.44 32.62 -2.08
C GLU A 181 -14.14 32.05 -1.46
N PRO A 182 -14.07 30.75 -1.13
CA PRO A 182 -12.89 30.18 -0.51
C PRO A 182 -11.68 30.32 -1.45
N GLU A 183 -10.71 31.14 -1.04
CA GLU A 183 -9.49 31.41 -1.79
C GLU A 183 -8.82 30.09 -2.22
N THR A 184 -8.67 29.91 -3.53
CA THR A 184 -8.14 28.66 -4.09
C THR A 184 -6.68 28.47 -3.69
N VAL A 185 -6.23 27.22 -3.58
CA VAL A 185 -4.84 26.86 -3.21
C VAL A 185 -3.83 27.55 -4.15
N GLU A 186 -4.20 27.73 -5.42
CA GLU A 186 -3.42 28.40 -6.45
C GLU A 186 -3.30 29.91 -6.21
N GLN A 187 -4.36 30.59 -5.78
CA GLN A 187 -4.33 32.03 -5.43
C GLN A 187 -3.46 32.26 -4.18
N ARG A 188 -3.63 31.42 -3.17
CA ARG A 188 -2.82 31.48 -1.94
C ARG A 188 -1.35 31.16 -2.20
N ALA A 189 -1.06 30.23 -3.10
CA ALA A 189 0.30 29.96 -3.56
C ALA A 189 0.92 31.15 -4.28
N ALA A 190 0.18 31.82 -5.16
CA ALA A 190 0.67 33.00 -5.89
C ALA A 190 1.05 34.14 -4.94
N ARG A 191 0.24 34.39 -3.89
CA ARG A 191 0.54 35.37 -2.85
C ARG A 191 1.82 35.02 -2.08
N LEU A 192 1.96 33.76 -1.65
CA LEU A 192 3.16 33.31 -0.95
C LEU A 192 4.42 33.43 -1.82
N ILE A 193 4.32 33.13 -3.10
CA ILE A 193 5.43 33.29 -4.05
C ILE A 193 5.80 34.79 -4.20
N ALA A 194 4.81 35.68 -4.29
CA ALA A 194 5.04 37.12 -4.32
C ALA A 194 5.72 37.64 -3.04
N ASP A 195 5.41 37.04 -1.89
CA ASP A 195 6.05 37.30 -0.60
C ASP A 195 7.44 36.64 -0.46
N GLY A 196 7.97 36.05 -1.54
CA GLY A 196 9.29 35.40 -1.57
C GLY A 196 9.34 34.03 -0.90
N ALA A 197 8.19 33.38 -0.70
CA ALA A 197 8.15 32.05 -0.10
C ALA A 197 8.83 31.01 -1.00
N GLY A 198 9.88 30.40 -0.47
CA GLY A 198 10.53 29.26 -1.11
C GLY A 198 9.70 27.97 -1.02
N ARG A 199 10.18 26.95 -1.72
CA ARG A 199 9.54 25.62 -1.83
C ARG A 199 9.08 25.02 -0.50
N GLN A 200 9.91 25.09 0.55
CA GLN A 200 9.60 24.49 1.84
C GLN A 200 8.43 25.18 2.55
N ARG A 201 8.26 26.49 2.33
CA ARG A 201 7.18 27.27 2.95
C ARG A 201 5.83 26.98 2.29
N LEU A 202 5.81 26.83 0.96
CA LEU A 202 4.61 26.41 0.22
C LEU A 202 4.11 25.02 0.63
N ILE A 203 5.02 24.05 0.84
CA ILE A 203 4.66 22.70 1.30
C ILE A 203 4.00 22.76 2.69
N LYS A 204 4.55 23.59 3.58
CA LYS A 204 4.07 23.70 4.95
C LYS A 204 2.73 24.45 5.06
N GLU A 205 2.57 25.56 4.33
CA GLU A 205 1.40 26.43 4.46
C GLU A 205 0.20 25.98 3.61
N LEU A 206 0.44 25.23 2.52
CA LEU A 206 -0.62 24.73 1.65
C LEU A 206 -0.85 23.22 1.78
N GLU A 207 -0.08 22.53 2.62
CA GLU A 207 -0.12 21.08 2.82
C GLU A 207 -0.03 20.27 1.52
N ILE A 208 0.69 20.81 0.53
CA ILE A 208 0.85 20.21 -0.79
C ILE A 208 2.12 19.38 -0.92
N SER A 209 2.11 18.39 -1.81
CA SER A 209 3.29 17.58 -2.11
C SER A 209 4.44 18.41 -2.70
N GLU A 210 5.68 17.95 -2.50
CA GLU A 210 6.87 18.63 -3.03
C GLU A 210 6.81 18.81 -4.56
N TRP A 211 6.28 17.82 -5.27
CA TRP A 211 6.09 17.88 -6.72
C TRP A 211 5.15 19.03 -7.12
N LYS A 212 4.02 19.20 -6.40
CA LYS A 212 3.06 20.28 -6.67
C LYS A 212 3.63 21.65 -6.28
N ALA A 213 4.40 21.75 -5.19
CA ALA A 213 5.10 22.98 -4.82
C ALA A 213 6.15 23.42 -5.87
N ARG A 214 6.88 22.47 -6.46
CA ARG A 214 7.82 22.75 -7.56
C ARG A 214 7.10 23.22 -8.82
N GLN A 215 5.95 22.62 -9.14
CA GLN A 215 5.13 23.01 -10.28
C GLN A 215 4.59 24.44 -10.13
N LEU A 216 4.13 24.82 -8.94
CA LEU A 216 3.61 26.16 -8.66
C LEU A 216 4.72 27.24 -8.70
N LEU A 217 5.92 26.94 -8.19
CA LEU A 217 7.07 27.85 -8.32
C LEU A 217 7.51 28.04 -9.77
N ALA A 218 7.51 26.97 -10.58
CA ALA A 218 7.83 27.05 -12.00
C ALA A 218 6.80 27.87 -12.79
N ALA A 219 5.51 27.78 -12.41
CA ALA A 219 4.44 28.58 -13.01
C ALA A 219 4.46 30.06 -12.56
N GLY A 220 4.88 30.34 -11.33
CA GLY A 220 4.97 31.70 -10.78
C GLY A 220 6.22 32.48 -11.22
N GLY A 221 7.31 31.80 -11.60
CA GLY A 221 8.56 32.43 -12.06
C GLY A 221 8.62 32.78 -13.55
N ALA A 222 7.55 32.53 -14.31
CA ALA A 222 7.47 32.78 -15.76
C ALA A 222 6.76 34.10 -16.13
N ARG A 223 6.60 35.03 -15.17
CA ARG A 223 6.01 36.36 -15.38
C ARG A 223 7.01 37.46 -15.05
#